data_AF-A0A2E9T1I0-F1
#
_entry.id   AF-A0A2E9T1I0-F1
#
_cell.length_a   1.000
_cell.length_b   1.000
_cell.length_c   1.000
_cell.angle_alpha   90.00
_cell.angle_beta   90.00
_cell.angle_gamma   90.00
#
_symmetry.space_group_name_H-M   'P 1'
#
loop_
_entity.id
_entity.type
_entity.pdbx_description
1 polymer ?
#
loop_
_entity_poly.entity_id
_entity_poly.type
_entity_poly.pdbx_seq_one_letter_code
_entity_poly.pdbx_strand_id
1 'polypeptide(L)'
;MLLVVSILPFSYSQHYLIRSCDFVRLQVVYLACASLITASYLISRTGSVFYIGCALASILVLLLQVGWIYPYTWLANKEVASSNKSDKHSIRIMSANVLMSNTEYDKLIGLVKTHQPDFLITLESDQTWQNELSSLEQEYPYRVYCPKDNRYGMHLYSKFKIK
;
A
#
# COMPACT_ATOMS: atom_id res chain seq x y z
N MET A 1 -11.00 -16.34 -20.74
CA MET A 1 -10.77 -16.37 -19.28
C MET A 1 -9.84 -15.26 -18.82
N LEU A 2 -8.59 -15.17 -19.29
CA LEU A 2 -7.64 -14.11 -18.87
C LEU A 2 -8.09 -12.67 -19.21
N LEU A 3 -8.77 -12.48 -20.34
CA LEU A 3 -9.38 -11.18 -20.70
C LEU A 3 -10.51 -10.79 -19.74
N VAL A 4 -11.33 -11.74 -19.32
CA VAL A 4 -12.43 -11.49 -18.36
C VAL A 4 -11.85 -11.08 -17.01
N VAL A 5 -10.79 -11.76 -16.54
CA VAL A 5 -10.09 -11.41 -15.28
C VAL A 5 -9.42 -10.03 -15.35
N SER A 6 -8.97 -9.60 -16.54
CA SER A 6 -8.34 -8.28 -16.71
C SER A 6 -9.35 -7.13 -16.83
N ILE A 7 -10.58 -7.40 -17.28
CA ILE A 7 -11.65 -6.40 -17.45
C ILE A 7 -12.55 -6.31 -16.20
N LEU A 8 -12.67 -7.39 -15.42
CA LEU A 8 -13.45 -7.42 -14.18
C LEU A 8 -13.14 -6.26 -13.19
N PRO A 9 -11.88 -5.83 -12.98
CA PRO A 9 -11.55 -4.76 -12.04
C PRO A 9 -11.97 -3.36 -12.51
N PHE A 10 -12.41 -3.22 -13.77
CA PHE A 10 -12.94 -1.96 -14.30
C PHE A 10 -14.43 -1.75 -13.95
N SER A 11 -15.09 -2.77 -13.40
CA SER A 11 -16.47 -2.65 -12.92
C SER A 11 -16.48 -1.94 -11.57
N TYR A 12 -17.36 -0.94 -11.44
CA TYR A 12 -17.50 0.03 -10.35
C TYR A 12 -18.05 -0.59 -9.05
N SER A 13 -17.55 -1.75 -8.63
CA SER A 13 -18.00 -2.46 -7.44
C SER A 13 -16.84 -2.57 -6.45
N GLN A 14 -16.98 -1.88 -5.32
CA GLN A 14 -15.96 -1.80 -4.25
C GLN A 14 -15.99 -3.01 -3.30
N HIS A 15 -16.58 -4.14 -3.72
CA HIS A 15 -16.54 -5.36 -2.95
C HIS A 15 -15.11 -5.92 -2.91
N TYR A 16 -14.67 -6.36 -1.73
CA TYR A 16 -13.31 -6.84 -1.43
C TYR A 16 -12.73 -7.78 -2.52
N LEU A 17 -13.56 -8.65 -3.10
CA LEU A 17 -13.18 -9.58 -4.16
C LEU A 17 -12.60 -8.90 -5.42
N ILE A 18 -13.07 -7.71 -5.76
CA ILE A 18 -12.66 -6.97 -6.97
C ILE A 18 -11.31 -6.27 -6.73
N ARG A 19 -11.09 -5.78 -5.51
CA ARG A 19 -9.78 -5.22 -5.09
C ARG A 19 -8.75 -6.33 -4.84
N SER A 20 -9.17 -7.53 -4.44
CA SER A 20 -8.29 -8.70 -4.36
C SER A 20 -7.70 -9.07 -5.72
N CYS A 21 -8.41 -8.82 -6.83
CA CYS A 21 -7.85 -9.02 -8.17
C CYS A 21 -6.67 -8.09 -8.48
N ASP A 22 -6.50 -6.96 -7.77
CA ASP A 22 -5.29 -6.14 -7.90
C ASP A 22 -4.03 -6.88 -7.44
N PHE A 23 -4.14 -7.75 -6.44
CA PHE A 23 -3.04 -8.60 -5.99
C PHE A 23 -2.69 -9.70 -7.01
N VAL A 24 -3.64 -10.06 -7.88
CA VAL A 24 -3.48 -11.14 -8.88
C VAL A 24 -2.81 -10.64 -10.17
N ARG A 25 -2.65 -9.32 -10.35
CA ARG A 25 -2.11 -8.72 -11.58
C ARG A 25 -0.75 -9.27 -11.99
N LEU A 26 0.16 -9.47 -11.02
CA LEU A 26 1.48 -10.06 -11.28
C LEU A 26 1.36 -11.52 -11.79
N GLN A 27 0.44 -12.30 -11.21
CA GLN A 27 0.19 -13.69 -11.61
C GLN A 27 -0.43 -13.76 -13.01
N VAL A 28 -1.30 -12.80 -13.36
CA VAL A 28 -1.85 -12.66 -14.72
C VAL A 28 -0.74 -12.36 -15.73
N VAL A 29 0.25 -11.53 -15.39
CA VAL A 29 1.41 -11.28 -16.27
C VAL A 29 2.21 -12.56 -16.51
N TYR A 30 2.53 -13.34 -15.47
CA TYR A 30 3.25 -14.60 -15.64
C TYR A 30 2.49 -15.61 -16.51
N LEU A 31 1.18 -15.74 -16.29
CA LEU A 31 0.32 -16.62 -17.09
C LEU A 31 0.18 -16.13 -18.53
N ALA A 32 0.09 -14.82 -18.76
CA ALA A 32 0.04 -14.24 -20.09
C ALA A 32 1.37 -14.47 -20.84
N CYS A 33 2.52 -14.29 -20.18
CA CYS A 33 3.83 -14.62 -20.75
C CYS A 33 3.95 -16.12 -21.10
N ALA A 34 3.56 -17.02 -20.18
CA ALA A 34 3.58 -18.45 -20.45
C ALA A 34 2.68 -18.82 -21.64
N SER A 35 1.46 -18.27 -21.68
CA SER A 35 0.52 -18.49 -22.79
C SER A 35 1.06 -17.97 -24.12
N LEU A 36 1.79 -16.85 -24.12
CA LEU A 36 2.40 -16.27 -25.32
C LEU A 36 3.53 -17.15 -25.84
N ILE A 37 4.37 -17.69 -24.95
CA ILE A 37 5.47 -18.61 -25.32
C ILE A 37 4.89 -19.91 -25.91
N THR A 38 3.89 -20.49 -25.24
CA THR A 38 3.22 -21.70 -25.72
C THR A 38 2.51 -21.47 -27.05
N ALA A 39 1.77 -20.36 -27.20
CA ALA A 39 1.12 -20.01 -28.46
C ALA A 39 2.13 -19.82 -29.60
N SER A 40 3.24 -19.12 -29.34
CA SER A 40 4.31 -18.91 -30.34
C SER A 40 4.97 -20.22 -30.78
N TYR A 41 5.24 -21.14 -29.84
CA TYR A 41 5.77 -22.46 -30.16
C TYR A 41 4.79 -23.30 -31.00
N LEU A 42 3.49 -23.25 -30.69
CA LEU A 42 2.46 -23.98 -31.43
C LEU A 42 2.18 -23.36 -32.81
N ILE A 43 2.25 -22.03 -32.98
CA ILE A 43 2.16 -21.36 -34.29
C ILE A 43 3.24 -21.92 -35.23
N SER A 44 4.48 -22.02 -34.76
CA SER A 44 5.61 -22.56 -35.54
C SER A 44 5.44 -24.03 -35.93
N ARG A 45 4.59 -24.79 -35.22
CA ARG A 45 4.32 -26.21 -35.49
C ARG A 45 3.09 -26.45 -36.36
N THR A 46 2.03 -25.66 -36.19
CA THR A 46 0.70 -25.96 -36.77
C THR A 46 0.17 -24.88 -37.71
N GLY A 47 0.71 -23.66 -37.68
CA GLY A 47 0.29 -22.55 -38.55
C GLY A 47 -1.18 -22.12 -38.41
N SER A 48 -1.88 -22.56 -37.35
CA SER A 48 -3.31 -22.30 -37.19
C SER A 48 -3.59 -20.87 -36.76
N VAL A 49 -4.56 -20.24 -37.44
CA VAL A 49 -5.04 -18.87 -37.19
C VAL A 49 -5.55 -18.69 -35.74
N PHE A 50 -6.04 -19.77 -35.12
CA PHE A 50 -6.48 -19.76 -33.73
C PHE A 50 -5.36 -19.38 -32.76
N TYR A 51 -4.15 -19.92 -32.93
CA TYR A 51 -3.03 -19.63 -32.05
C TYR A 51 -2.48 -18.21 -32.25
N ILE A 52 -2.59 -17.67 -33.47
CA ILE A 52 -2.28 -16.25 -33.75
C ILE A 52 -3.23 -15.34 -32.96
N GLY A 53 -4.53 -15.65 -32.94
CA GLY A 53 -5.51 -14.92 -32.13
C GLY A 53 -5.20 -14.97 -30.63
N CYS A 54 -4.80 -16.14 -30.10
CA CYS A 54 -4.37 -16.29 -28.70
C CYS A 54 -3.11 -15.48 -28.38
N ALA A 55 -2.10 -15.49 -29.26
CA ALA A 55 -0.88 -14.71 -29.06
C ALA A 55 -1.16 -13.20 -29.02
N LEU A 56 -1.99 -12.70 -29.95
CA LEU A 56 -2.40 -11.29 -29.97
C LEU A 56 -3.17 -10.89 -28.71
N ALA A 57 -4.09 -11.74 -28.25
CA ALA A 57 -4.83 -11.50 -27.01
C ALA A 57 -3.89 -11.46 -25.79
N SER A 58 -2.90 -12.34 -25.71
CA SER A 58 -1.91 -12.35 -24.62
C SER A 58 -1.02 -11.10 -24.65
N ILE A 59 -0.61 -10.64 -25.84
CA ILE A 59 0.14 -9.38 -26.00
C ILE A 59 -0.68 -8.20 -25.50
N LEU A 60 -1.96 -8.12 -25.88
CA LEU A 60 -2.85 -7.04 -25.43
C LEU A 60 -2.98 -7.02 -23.90
N VAL A 61 -3.15 -8.20 -23.28
CA VAL A 61 -3.20 -8.33 -21.81
C VAL A 61 -1.88 -7.86 -21.17
N LEU A 62 -0.74 -8.25 -21.73
CA LEU A 62 0.57 -7.82 -21.21
C LEU A 62 0.75 -6.30 -21.29
N LEU A 63 0.40 -5.68 -22.42
CA LEU A 63 0.52 -4.22 -22.58
C LEU A 63 -0.36 -3.48 -21.56
N LEU A 64 -1.59 -3.94 -21.36
CA LEU A 64 -2.46 -3.37 -20.34
C LEU A 64 -1.84 -3.52 -18.95
N GLN A 65 -1.43 -4.73 -18.55
CA GLN A 65 -0.88 -4.96 -17.20
C GLN A 65 0.43 -4.20 -16.97
N VAL A 66 1.31 -4.10 -17.97
CA VAL A 66 2.57 -3.34 -17.89
C VAL A 66 2.30 -1.85 -17.68
N GLY A 67 1.30 -1.26 -18.37
CA GLY A 67 0.92 0.14 -18.14
C GLY A 67 0.50 0.42 -16.69
N TRP A 68 -0.18 -0.53 -16.05
CA TRP A 68 -0.57 -0.43 -14.64
C TRP A 68 0.60 -0.65 -13.67
N ILE A 69 1.54 -1.53 -14.00
CA ILE A 69 2.69 -1.85 -13.13
C ILE A 69 3.80 -0.81 -13.26
N TYR A 70 3.94 -0.17 -14.42
CA TYR A 70 4.99 0.81 -14.73
C TYR A 70 5.26 1.83 -13.62
N PRO A 71 4.26 2.58 -13.09
CA PRO A 71 4.50 3.61 -12.05
C PRO A 71 5.11 3.07 -10.75
N TYR A 72 4.95 1.77 -10.48
CA TYR A 72 5.48 1.11 -9.29
C TYR A 72 6.87 0.49 -9.52
N THR A 73 7.44 0.62 -10.72
CA THR A 73 8.77 0.09 -11.05
C THR A 73 9.85 1.15 -10.92
N TRP A 74 11.09 0.70 -10.70
CA TRP A 74 12.30 1.53 -10.66
C TRP A 74 12.54 2.39 -11.92
N LEU A 75 11.88 2.07 -13.04
CA LEU A 75 11.96 2.79 -14.31
C LEU A 75 11.00 3.98 -14.39
N ALA A 76 10.04 4.10 -13.46
CA ALA A 76 9.14 5.23 -13.40
C ALA A 76 9.80 6.45 -12.75
N ASN A 77 9.33 7.63 -13.15
CA ASN A 77 9.73 8.87 -12.53
C ASN A 77 9.34 8.87 -11.05
N LYS A 78 10.26 9.26 -10.19
CA LYS A 78 9.98 9.42 -8.77
C LYS A 78 9.01 10.58 -8.59
N GLU A 79 7.85 10.32 -8.00
CA GLU A 79 6.84 11.35 -7.72
C GLU A 79 7.29 12.35 -6.66
N VAL A 80 8.29 11.99 -5.85
CA VAL A 80 8.81 12.83 -4.77
C VAL A 80 10.30 13.08 -4.99
N ALA A 81 10.69 14.37 -4.95
CA ALA A 81 12.08 14.78 -4.99
C ALA A 81 12.82 14.29 -3.74
N SER A 82 14.07 13.85 -3.92
CA SER A 82 14.92 13.50 -2.78
C SER A 82 15.29 14.76 -2.01
N SER A 83 15.00 14.81 -0.71
CA SER A 83 15.49 15.86 0.19
C SER A 83 16.77 15.42 0.90
N ASN A 84 17.62 16.39 1.26
CA ASN A 84 18.82 16.12 2.04
C ASN A 84 18.51 16.23 3.53
N LYS A 85 19.14 15.40 4.37
CA LYS A 85 18.96 15.45 5.84
C LYS A 85 19.30 16.79 6.49
N SER A 86 20.01 17.67 5.78
CA SER A 86 20.46 18.97 6.27
C SER A 86 19.49 20.13 5.98
N ASP A 87 18.33 19.85 5.40
CA ASP A 87 17.35 20.90 5.10
C ASP A 87 16.80 21.51 6.39
N LYS A 88 16.79 22.85 6.45
CA LYS A 88 16.38 23.63 7.64
C LYS A 88 14.92 23.40 8.04
N HIS A 89 14.09 22.87 7.13
CA HIS A 89 12.69 22.56 7.35
C HIS A 89 12.48 21.06 7.20
N SER A 90 12.74 20.31 8.27
CA SER A 90 12.48 18.87 8.34
C SER A 90 11.41 18.58 9.38
N ILE A 91 10.48 17.71 9.06
CA ILE A 91 9.47 17.20 10.00
C ILE A 91 9.74 15.70 10.21
N ARG A 92 9.76 15.26 11.45
CA ARG A 92 9.88 13.85 11.82
C ARG A 92 8.52 13.29 12.16
N ILE A 93 8.06 12.30 11.41
CA ILE A 93 6.77 11.64 11.62
C ILE A 93 7.05 10.21 12.05
N MET A 94 6.43 9.79 13.16
CA MET A 94 6.41 8.43 13.64
C MET A 94 4.99 7.88 13.55
N SER A 95 4.81 6.77 12.83
CA SER A 95 3.54 6.06 12.76
C SER A 95 3.72 4.66 13.33
N ALA A 96 2.87 4.28 14.28
CA ALA A 96 2.92 2.98 14.94
C ALA A 96 1.53 2.33 14.93
N ASN A 97 1.40 1.17 14.29
CA ASN A 97 0.29 0.28 14.56
C ASN A 97 0.59 -0.43 15.87
N VAL A 98 -0.16 -0.09 16.92
CA VAL A 98 0.14 -0.53 18.28
C VAL A 98 -0.44 -1.90 18.59
N LEU A 99 -1.36 -2.40 17.75
CA LEU A 99 -2.22 -3.56 17.97
C LEU A 99 -3.01 -3.42 19.29
N MET A 100 -4.33 -3.22 19.20
CA MET A 100 -5.17 -2.90 20.36
C MET A 100 -4.98 -3.80 21.61
N SER A 101 -4.72 -5.09 21.42
CA SER A 101 -4.52 -6.06 22.51
C SER A 101 -3.14 -6.03 23.16
N ASN A 102 -2.20 -5.28 22.61
CA ASN A 102 -0.84 -5.16 23.12
C ASN A 102 -0.81 -4.24 24.34
N THR A 103 -0.12 -4.66 25.39
CA THR A 103 -0.01 -3.94 26.67
C THR A 103 1.40 -3.39 26.93
N GLU A 104 2.29 -3.49 25.95
CA GLU A 104 3.68 -3.06 26.07
C GLU A 104 3.85 -1.55 25.80
N TYR A 105 3.09 -0.73 26.53
CA TYR A 105 3.01 0.73 26.32
C TYR A 105 4.36 1.43 26.50
N ASP A 106 5.13 1.00 27.51
CA ASP A 106 6.44 1.56 27.84
C ASP A 106 7.45 1.44 26.71
N LYS A 107 7.35 0.38 25.89
CA LYS A 107 8.23 0.20 24.73
C LYS A 107 7.96 1.29 23.69
N LEU A 108 6.70 1.59 23.41
CA LEU A 108 6.35 2.67 22.48
C LEU A 108 6.78 4.03 23.03
N ILE A 109 6.48 4.30 24.31
CA ILE A 109 6.88 5.55 24.98
C ILE A 109 8.41 5.72 24.93
N GLY A 110 9.16 4.64 25.20
CA GLY A 110 10.62 4.62 25.10
C GLY A 110 11.10 4.99 23.70
N LEU A 111 10.52 4.38 22.65
CA LEU A 111 10.86 4.71 21.27
C LEU A 111 10.54 6.17 20.91
N VAL A 112 9.40 6.70 21.37
CA VAL A 112 9.03 8.11 21.16
C VAL A 112 10.04 9.03 21.84
N LYS A 113 10.47 8.71 23.06
CA LYS A 113 11.49 9.49 23.78
C LYS A 113 12.87 9.41 23.13
N THR A 114 13.24 8.26 22.55
CA THR A 114 14.52 8.10 21.82
C THR A 114 14.50 8.84 20.50
N HIS A 115 13.43 8.72 19.72
CA HIS A 115 13.35 9.27 18.37
C HIS A 115 12.78 10.68 18.32
N GLN A 116 12.17 11.20 19.38
CA GLN A 116 11.67 12.57 19.48
C GLN A 116 10.95 13.06 18.20
N PRO A 117 9.89 12.37 17.74
CA PRO A 117 9.16 12.80 16.55
C PRO A 117 8.50 14.17 16.76
N ASP A 118 8.13 14.83 15.66
CA ASP A 118 7.30 16.04 15.67
C ASP A 118 5.81 15.68 15.63
N PHE A 119 5.50 14.58 14.94
CA PHE A 119 4.18 13.98 14.88
C PHE A 119 4.27 12.50 15.24
N LEU A 120 3.44 12.06 16.18
CA LEU A 120 3.22 10.66 16.50
C LEU A 120 1.79 10.29 16.13
N ILE A 121 1.65 9.25 15.31
CA ILE A 121 0.37 8.67 14.91
C ILE A 121 0.32 7.24 15.42
N THR A 122 -0.68 6.92 16.22
CA THR A 122 -0.98 5.54 16.62
C THR A 122 -2.19 5.03 15.86
N LEU A 123 -2.11 3.77 15.42
CA LEU A 123 -3.17 3.06 14.70
C LEU A 123 -3.59 1.84 15.52
N GLU A 124 -4.85 1.46 15.39
CA GLU A 124 -5.48 0.38 16.16
C GLU A 124 -5.46 0.62 17.68
N SER A 125 -5.58 1.88 18.09
CA SER A 125 -5.50 2.30 19.48
C SER A 125 -6.88 2.58 20.09
N ASP A 126 -7.05 2.21 21.35
CA ASP A 126 -8.30 2.33 22.12
C ASP A 126 -8.17 3.36 23.24
N GLN A 127 -9.16 3.38 24.14
CA GLN A 127 -9.12 4.27 25.30
C GLN A 127 -7.98 3.92 26.27
N THR A 128 -7.63 2.63 26.40
CA THR A 128 -6.52 2.18 27.25
C THR A 128 -5.20 2.76 26.75
N TRP A 129 -4.91 2.62 25.45
CA TRP A 129 -3.75 3.23 24.82
C TRP A 129 -3.72 4.75 25.00
N GLN A 130 -4.87 5.43 24.90
CA GLN A 130 -4.93 6.87 25.15
C GLN A 130 -4.48 7.23 26.57
N ASN A 131 -4.94 6.47 27.57
CA ASN A 131 -4.63 6.73 28.97
C ASN A 131 -3.15 6.47 29.28
N GLU A 132 -2.57 5.40 28.74
CA GLU A 132 -1.16 5.06 28.96
C GLU A 132 -0.21 6.03 28.23
N LEU A 133 -0.60 6.50 27.04
CA LEU A 133 0.14 7.51 26.28
C LEU A 133 -0.07 8.93 26.82
N SER A 134 -0.88 9.12 27.87
CA SER A 134 -1.05 10.42 28.52
C SER A 134 0.27 11.01 29.02
N SER A 135 1.28 10.19 29.30
CA SER A 135 2.61 10.67 29.69
C SER A 135 3.33 11.51 28.60
N LEU A 136 3.00 11.29 27.33
CA LEU A 136 3.58 12.03 26.19
C LEU A 136 2.90 13.38 25.99
N GLU A 137 1.72 13.58 26.56
CA GLU A 137 0.90 14.77 26.36
C GLU A 137 1.61 16.08 26.70
N GLN A 138 2.51 16.07 27.68
CA GLN A 138 3.30 17.24 28.05
C GLN A 138 4.24 17.68 26.92
N GLU A 139 4.84 16.75 26.19
CA GLU A 139 5.75 17.03 25.07
C GLU A 139 5.01 17.32 23.76
N TYR A 140 3.76 16.84 23.63
CA TYR A 140 2.92 17.00 22.45
C TYR A 140 1.61 17.73 22.79
N PRO A 141 1.61 19.07 22.84
CA PRO A 141 0.45 19.85 23.29
C PRO A 141 -0.77 19.79 22.33
N TYR A 142 -0.56 19.47 21.04
CA TYR A 142 -1.65 19.43 20.06
C TYR A 142 -2.03 18.00 19.72
N ARG A 143 -3.32 17.67 19.88
CA ARG A 143 -3.76 16.27 19.88
C ARG A 143 -5.12 16.10 19.25
N VAL A 144 -5.31 14.96 18.59
CA VAL A 144 -6.61 14.53 18.06
C VAL A 144 -6.81 13.07 18.43
N TYR A 145 -7.88 12.80 19.16
CA TYR A 145 -8.20 11.47 19.65
C TYR A 145 -9.42 10.94 18.91
N CYS A 146 -9.28 9.76 18.31
CA CYS A 146 -10.35 9.02 17.69
C CYS A 146 -10.24 7.55 18.10
N PRO A 147 -10.28 7.21 19.40
CA PRO A 147 -10.22 5.82 19.84
C PRO A 147 -11.48 5.08 19.35
N LYS A 148 -11.30 3.84 18.90
CA LYS A 148 -12.41 2.96 18.53
C LYS A 148 -12.14 1.54 18.99
N ASP A 149 -13.18 0.89 19.49
CA ASP A 149 -13.15 -0.49 19.98
C ASP A 149 -13.22 -1.54 18.85
N ASN A 150 -12.85 -1.16 17.62
CA ASN A 150 -12.95 -2.02 16.44
C ASN A 150 -11.64 -2.10 15.66
N ARG A 151 -10.49 -1.82 16.30
CA ARG A 151 -9.15 -1.75 15.69
C ARG A 151 -8.98 -0.66 14.63
N TYR A 152 -9.96 0.22 14.43
CA TYR A 152 -9.82 1.40 13.57
C TYR A 152 -9.63 2.69 14.37
N GLY A 153 -9.28 2.56 15.65
CA GLY A 153 -8.97 3.70 16.49
C GLY A 153 -7.63 4.31 16.14
N MET A 154 -7.51 5.63 16.32
CA MET A 154 -6.29 6.38 16.03
C MET A 154 -6.09 7.51 17.04
N HIS A 155 -4.83 7.80 17.36
CA HIS A 155 -4.44 9.04 18.05
C HIS A 155 -3.37 9.76 17.26
N LEU A 156 -3.48 11.09 17.24
CA LEU A 156 -2.48 11.99 16.68
C LEU A 156 -1.97 12.89 17.78
N TYR A 157 -0.66 12.90 17.98
CA TYR A 157 0.06 13.78 18.87
C TYR A 157 1.02 14.65 18.05
N SER A 158 1.05 15.95 18.30
CA SER A 158 1.87 16.91 17.56
C SER A 158 2.47 17.97 18.46
N LYS A 159 3.71 18.36 18.13
CA LYS A 159 4.39 19.53 18.69
C LYS A 159 3.90 20.84 18.07
N PHE A 160 3.31 20.77 16.88
CA PHE A 160 2.86 21.93 16.12
C PHE A 160 1.35 22.08 16.14
N LYS A 161 0.87 23.32 16.02
CA LYS A 161 -0.56 23.61 16.00
C LYS A 161 -1.22 22.99 14.77
N ILE A 162 -2.13 22.06 15.02
CA ILE A 162 -3.01 21.48 14.01
C ILE A 162 -4.19 22.45 13.84
N LYS A 163 -4.47 22.88 12.61
CA LYS A 163 -5.64 23.71 12.27
C LYS A 163 -6.74 22.83 11.67
#